data_AF-A0A225WMT5-F1
#
_entry.id   AF-A0A225WMT5-F1
#
_cell.length_a   1.000
_cell.length_b   1.000
_cell.length_c   1.000
_cell.angle_alpha   90.00
_cell.angle_beta   90.00
_cell.angle_gamma   90.00
#
_symmetry.space_group_name_H-M   'P 1'
#
loop_
_entity.id
_entity.type
_entity.pdbx_description
1 polymer ?
#
loop_
_entity_poly.entity_id
_entity_poly.type
_entity_poly.pdbx_seq_one_letter_code
_entity_poly.pdbx_strand_id
1 'polypeptide(L)'
;MQKLLWFGTVQGSLDDIMYGVANPTAEEAKVKASYVGSNVLDFAVLDTIVHPTVDDPFRGLQIKWAVNGGPSMMRSMVRCRDFVYLESTGMTTSSKGERIGYHILHSIAVPGAPELHEHKIIRGNMTLYHLYRQKSQGVVETYVKAFIDVMGDMPTSIATFVSTKGVVSVWKLGDYAEMKKLLWLLKHHKTHQDSSSHFCRVCHKDLSGPLARRQACCICSGCVCSKCSVPKKMHHMSPLTRTVMQTSVAVCTPCMRTVLRTSCLEVAQAEVERNSREDSGSIKCTSSPSSASASSHAW
;
A
#
# COMPACT_ATOMS: atom_id res chain seq x y z
N MET A 1 -1.75 19.38 19.99
CA MET A 1 -1.47 19.49 18.53
C MET A 1 0.01 19.67 18.18
N GLN A 2 0.58 18.73 17.43
CA GLN A 2 1.90 18.80 16.77
C GLN A 2 1.78 19.49 15.41
N LYS A 3 2.78 20.32 15.06
CA LYS A 3 2.92 20.94 13.73
C LYS A 3 4.24 20.48 13.13
N LEU A 4 4.19 19.73 12.05
CA LEU A 4 5.36 19.13 11.41
C LEU A 4 5.47 19.58 9.97
N LEU A 5 6.71 19.78 9.54
CA LEU A 5 7.07 20.01 8.16
C LEU A 5 8.20 19.04 7.82
N TRP A 6 8.03 18.31 6.73
CA TRP A 6 9.09 17.50 6.14
C TRP A 6 9.23 17.86 4.67
N PHE A 7 10.48 18.05 4.26
CA PHE A 7 10.85 18.38 2.90
C PHE A 7 12.07 17.57 2.51
N GLY A 8 12.10 17.05 1.29
CA GLY A 8 13.18 16.21 0.83
C GLY A 8 12.97 15.69 -0.58
N THR A 9 13.71 14.64 -0.91
CA THR A 9 13.61 13.96 -2.19
C THR A 9 13.54 12.47 -1.99
N VAL A 10 12.79 11.80 -2.86
CA VAL A 10 12.69 10.34 -2.94
C VAL A 10 13.09 9.87 -4.34
N GLN A 11 13.67 8.68 -4.41
CA GLN A 11 14.02 8.05 -5.69
C GLN A 11 12.76 7.45 -6.33
N GLY A 12 12.64 7.63 -7.65
CA GLY A 12 11.51 7.13 -8.44
C GLY A 12 10.91 8.19 -9.34
N SER A 13 9.94 7.78 -10.16
CA SER A 13 9.04 8.68 -10.88
C SER A 13 7.86 9.08 -9.99
N LEU A 14 7.17 10.15 -10.38
CA LEU A 14 5.96 10.58 -9.69
C LEU A 14 4.87 9.48 -9.71
N ASP A 15 4.81 8.71 -10.80
CA ASP A 15 3.90 7.57 -10.95
C ASP A 15 4.26 6.44 -9.96
N ASP A 16 5.55 6.19 -9.69
CA ASP A 16 5.97 5.26 -8.64
C ASP A 16 5.46 5.73 -7.26
N ILE A 17 5.63 7.01 -6.93
CA ILE A 17 5.19 7.55 -5.64
C ILE A 17 3.67 7.47 -5.50
N MET A 18 2.91 7.88 -6.51
CA MET A 18 1.45 7.83 -6.47
C MET A 18 0.92 6.38 -6.41
N TYR A 19 1.59 5.44 -7.07
CA TYR A 19 1.26 4.02 -6.96
C TYR A 19 1.57 3.43 -5.58
N GLY A 20 2.62 3.91 -4.91
CA GLY A 20 2.93 3.57 -3.53
C GLY A 20 1.99 4.24 -2.52
N VAL A 21 1.41 5.41 -2.86
CA VAL A 21 0.38 6.07 -2.06
C VAL A 21 -0.90 5.25 -2.07
N ALA A 22 -1.32 4.73 -3.22
CA ALA A 22 -2.57 3.99 -3.35
C ALA A 22 -2.65 2.75 -2.42
N ASN A 23 -3.69 2.70 -1.59
CA ASN A 23 -4.08 1.54 -0.78
C ASN A 23 -5.63 1.46 -0.70
N PRO A 24 -6.28 0.82 -1.69
CA PRO A 24 -7.74 0.71 -1.77
C PRO A 24 -8.34 -0.28 -0.77
N THR A 25 -7.56 -1.24 -0.25
CA THR A 25 -8.07 -2.29 0.64
C THR A 25 -7.38 -2.30 2.00
N ALA A 26 -8.05 -2.89 3.01
CA ALA A 26 -7.46 -3.10 4.33
C ALA A 26 -6.22 -3.99 4.31
N GLU A 27 -6.21 -4.99 3.42
CA GLU A 27 -5.07 -5.88 3.21
C GLU A 27 -3.85 -5.11 2.69
N GLU A 28 -4.04 -4.29 1.66
CA GLU A 28 -2.98 -3.44 1.12
C GLU A 28 -2.50 -2.40 2.13
N ALA A 29 -3.41 -1.80 2.91
CA ALA A 29 -3.04 -0.86 3.96
C ALA A 29 -2.15 -1.50 5.03
N LYS A 30 -2.47 -2.73 5.46
CA LYS A 30 -1.67 -3.50 6.43
C LYS A 30 -0.30 -3.88 5.85
N VAL A 31 -0.24 -4.33 4.60
CA VAL A 31 1.02 -4.62 3.89
C VAL A 31 1.89 -3.37 3.76
N LYS A 32 1.31 -2.25 3.31
CA LYS A 32 1.97 -0.95 3.23
C LYS A 32 2.52 -0.55 4.59
N ALA A 33 1.71 -0.61 5.65
CA ALA A 33 2.11 -0.22 6.99
C ALA A 33 3.27 -1.06 7.54
N SER A 34 3.27 -2.37 7.27
CA SER A 34 4.39 -3.27 7.61
C SER A 34 5.67 -2.91 6.84
N TYR A 35 5.55 -2.55 5.56
CA TYR A 35 6.68 -2.18 4.72
C TYR A 35 7.28 -0.81 5.11
N VAL A 36 6.42 0.21 5.20
CA VAL A 36 6.85 1.58 5.47
C VAL A 36 7.16 1.82 6.95
N GLY A 37 6.59 1.01 7.85
CA GLY A 37 6.78 1.09 9.29
C GLY A 37 5.91 2.15 9.97
N SER A 38 4.70 2.40 9.44
CA SER A 38 3.74 3.39 9.98
C SER A 38 2.89 2.87 11.14
N ASN A 39 3.01 1.59 11.50
CA ASN A 39 2.35 0.95 12.64
C ASN A 39 0.80 1.11 12.66
N VAL A 40 0.21 1.06 11.47
CA VAL A 40 -1.24 0.84 11.33
C VAL A 40 -1.54 -0.61 11.71
N LEU A 41 -2.40 -0.80 12.71
CA LEU A 41 -2.84 -2.09 13.20
C LEU A 41 -4.10 -2.56 12.49
N ASP A 42 -5.02 -1.63 12.24
CA ASP A 42 -6.27 -1.90 11.56
C ASP A 42 -6.68 -0.76 10.64
N PHE A 43 -7.51 -1.09 9.66
CA PHE A 43 -7.88 -0.19 8.60
C PHE A 43 -9.19 -0.61 7.95
N ALA A 44 -10.02 0.37 7.60
CA ALA A 44 -11.18 0.18 6.75
C ALA A 44 -11.34 1.36 5.79
N VAL A 45 -11.77 1.07 4.56
CA VAL A 45 -12.41 2.08 3.70
C VAL A 45 -13.88 2.09 4.08
N LEU A 46 -14.34 3.19 4.64
CA LEU A 46 -15.73 3.33 5.08
C LEU A 46 -16.64 3.69 3.91
N ASP A 47 -16.15 4.53 2.99
CA ASP A 47 -16.87 4.91 1.78
C ASP A 47 -15.90 5.39 0.69
N THR A 48 -16.31 5.26 -0.58
CA THR A 48 -15.58 5.81 -1.74
C THR A 48 -16.50 6.75 -2.51
N ILE A 49 -16.16 8.04 -2.46
CA ILE A 49 -16.93 9.12 -3.10
C ILE A 49 -16.49 9.29 -4.56
N VAL A 50 -15.18 9.20 -4.81
CA VAL A 50 -14.61 9.22 -6.16
C VAL A 50 -13.73 7.99 -6.32
N HIS A 51 -14.11 7.13 -7.27
CA HIS A 51 -13.37 5.94 -7.63
C HIS A 51 -12.27 6.26 -8.66
N PRO A 52 -11.13 5.56 -8.60
CA PRO A 52 -10.14 5.61 -9.67
C PRO A 52 -10.72 5.05 -10.97
N THR A 53 -10.24 5.56 -12.10
CA THR A 53 -10.63 5.10 -13.44
C THR A 53 -9.41 4.62 -14.21
N VAL A 54 -9.62 3.96 -15.35
CA VAL A 54 -8.49 3.54 -16.21
C VAL A 54 -7.71 4.76 -16.73
N ASP A 55 -8.38 5.88 -16.99
CA ASP A 55 -7.73 7.11 -17.47
C ASP A 55 -7.06 7.91 -16.34
N ASP A 56 -7.59 7.82 -15.12
CA ASP A 56 -7.04 8.48 -13.93
C ASP A 56 -6.97 7.51 -12.74
N PRO A 57 -6.01 6.57 -12.73
CA PRO A 57 -5.96 5.46 -11.77
C PRO A 57 -5.45 5.88 -10.39
N PHE A 58 -4.87 7.07 -10.26
CA PHE A 58 -4.40 7.60 -8.98
C PHE A 58 -5.39 8.56 -8.32
N ARG A 59 -6.49 8.91 -9.00
CA ARG A 59 -7.54 9.76 -8.46
C ARG A 59 -8.42 9.02 -7.49
N GLY A 60 -8.63 9.63 -6.33
CA GLY A 60 -9.47 9.08 -5.29
C GLY A 60 -10.03 10.15 -4.35
N LEU A 61 -11.21 9.87 -3.83
CA LEU A 61 -11.77 10.55 -2.66
C LEU A 61 -12.49 9.51 -1.81
N GLN A 62 -11.99 9.21 -0.63
CA GLN A 62 -12.51 8.16 0.24
C GLN A 62 -12.64 8.61 1.68
N ILE A 63 -13.61 8.05 2.39
CA ILE A 63 -13.69 8.12 3.85
C ILE A 63 -13.01 6.84 4.37
N LYS A 64 -12.00 7.02 5.23
CA LYS A 64 -11.18 5.94 5.75
C LYS A 64 -11.12 5.99 7.27
N TRP A 65 -10.96 4.82 7.85
CA TRP A 65 -10.67 4.63 9.27
C TRP A 65 -9.38 3.84 9.42
N ALA A 66 -8.53 4.24 10.36
CA ALA A 66 -7.29 3.52 10.66
C ALA A 66 -6.94 3.60 12.13
N VAL A 67 -6.41 2.50 12.67
CA VAL A 67 -5.88 2.41 14.04
C VAL A 67 -4.37 2.43 14.01
N ASN A 68 -3.76 3.39 14.69
CA ASN A 68 -2.34 3.43 14.97
C ASN A 68 -2.06 2.88 16.37
N GLY A 69 -1.17 1.88 16.45
CA GLY A 69 -0.80 1.23 17.71
C GLY A 69 0.21 2.00 18.57
N GLY A 70 0.70 3.16 18.14
CA GLY A 70 1.82 3.84 18.77
C GLY A 70 3.13 3.02 18.77
N PRO A 71 4.19 3.45 19.47
CA PRO A 71 5.47 2.75 19.44
C PRO A 71 5.33 1.33 20.01
N SER A 72 5.71 0.30 19.24
CA SER A 72 5.51 -1.11 19.62
C SER A 72 6.05 -1.47 21.01
N MET A 73 7.17 -0.87 21.42
CA MET A 73 7.79 -1.05 22.74
C MET A 73 7.00 -0.46 23.92
N MET A 74 6.00 0.40 23.67
CA MET A 74 5.21 1.08 24.70
C MET A 74 3.70 0.76 24.60
N ARG A 75 3.31 -0.30 23.87
CA ARG A 75 1.89 -0.67 23.68
C ARG A 75 1.14 -0.94 24.98
N SER A 76 1.81 -1.36 26.04
CA SER A 76 1.20 -1.57 27.36
C SER A 76 0.94 -0.27 28.14
N MET A 77 1.62 0.82 27.79
CA MET A 77 1.53 2.11 28.50
C MET A 77 0.75 3.17 27.71
N VAL A 78 0.70 3.05 26.39
CA VAL A 78 0.09 4.04 25.50
C VAL A 78 -1.09 3.41 24.77
N ARG A 79 -2.29 3.98 24.95
CA ARG A 79 -3.50 3.56 24.23
C ARG A 79 -3.33 3.72 22.72
N CYS A 80 -4.00 2.86 21.94
CA CYS A 80 -4.06 3.03 20.49
C CYS A 80 -4.85 4.29 20.13
N ARG A 81 -4.52 4.88 18.98
CA ARG A 81 -5.27 6.01 18.41
C ARG A 81 -5.97 5.56 17.15
N ASP A 82 -7.25 5.85 17.01
CA ASP A 82 -7.91 5.75 15.71
C ASP A 82 -8.10 7.12 15.07
N PHE A 83 -8.30 7.10 13.76
CA PHE A 83 -8.57 8.29 12.97
C PHE A 83 -9.63 7.95 11.94
N VAL A 84 -10.69 8.77 11.89
CA VAL A 84 -11.65 8.80 10.78
C VAL A 84 -11.31 10.03 9.94
N TYR A 85 -11.06 9.85 8.65
CA TYR A 85 -10.59 10.92 7.79
C TYR A 85 -11.08 10.79 6.36
N LEU A 86 -11.24 11.94 5.72
CA LEU A 86 -11.35 12.06 4.26
C LEU A 86 -9.93 12.02 3.68
N GLU A 87 -9.71 11.14 2.72
CA GLU A 87 -8.48 11.05 1.95
C GLU A 87 -8.76 11.45 0.50
N SER A 88 -7.95 12.35 -0.04
CA SER A 88 -7.96 12.71 -1.45
C SER A 88 -6.58 12.50 -2.07
N THR A 89 -6.57 11.80 -3.20
CA THR A 89 -5.36 11.54 -3.99
C THR A 89 -5.58 11.94 -5.43
N GLY A 90 -4.49 12.31 -6.11
CA GLY A 90 -4.52 12.52 -7.55
C GLY A 90 -3.28 13.23 -8.04
N MET A 91 -3.33 13.61 -9.31
CA MET A 91 -2.27 14.35 -9.97
C MET A 91 -2.82 15.64 -10.58
N THR A 92 -1.96 16.64 -10.71
CA THR A 92 -2.24 17.92 -11.33
C THR A 92 -0.97 18.48 -11.97
N THR A 93 -1.09 19.63 -12.60
CA THR A 93 0.01 20.34 -13.23
C THR A 93 0.13 21.74 -12.64
N SER A 94 1.34 22.17 -12.31
CA SER A 94 1.59 23.54 -11.86
C SER A 94 1.37 24.55 -12.99
N SER A 95 1.25 25.82 -12.67
CA SER A 95 1.21 26.90 -13.67
C SER A 95 2.45 26.96 -14.56
N LYS A 96 3.54 26.28 -14.17
CA LYS A 96 4.80 26.16 -14.93
C LYS A 96 4.88 24.85 -15.74
N GLY A 97 3.82 24.05 -15.78
CA GLY A 97 3.79 22.78 -16.51
C GLY A 97 4.37 21.59 -15.73
N GLU A 98 4.66 21.73 -14.44
CA GLU A 98 5.29 20.66 -13.66
C GLU A 98 4.24 19.67 -13.13
N ARG A 99 4.49 18.37 -13.29
CA ARG A 99 3.60 17.33 -12.73
C ARG A 99 3.70 17.32 -11.20
N ILE A 100 2.56 17.38 -10.53
CA ILE A 100 2.43 17.35 -9.07
C ILE A 100 1.42 16.27 -8.68
N GLY A 101 1.84 15.33 -7.85
CA GLY A 101 0.95 14.41 -7.14
C GLY A 101 0.56 15.00 -5.79
N TYR A 102 -0.66 14.73 -5.34
CA TYR A 102 -1.13 15.11 -4.01
C TYR A 102 -1.72 13.93 -3.26
N HIS A 103 -1.52 13.92 -1.95
CA HIS A 103 -2.15 12.99 -1.01
C HIS A 103 -2.51 13.76 0.26
N ILE A 104 -3.80 14.07 0.39
CA ILE A 104 -4.33 14.94 1.44
C ILE A 104 -5.23 14.09 2.34
N LEU A 105 -5.00 14.16 3.65
CA LEU A 105 -5.84 13.50 4.65
C LEU A 105 -6.37 14.58 5.60
N HIS A 106 -7.65 14.52 5.93
CA HIS A 106 -8.26 15.42 6.90
C HIS A 106 -9.28 14.67 7.76
N SER A 107 -9.11 14.70 9.07
CA SER A 107 -10.03 14.07 10.00
C SER A 107 -11.41 14.71 9.94
N ILE A 108 -12.45 13.88 9.88
CA ILE A 108 -13.85 14.31 9.83
C ILE A 108 -14.66 13.55 10.87
N ALA A 109 -15.75 14.17 11.34
CA ALA A 109 -16.76 13.48 12.13
C ALA A 109 -17.80 12.87 11.18
N VAL A 110 -18.07 11.57 11.33
CA VAL A 110 -19.07 10.85 10.54
C VAL A 110 -20.02 10.17 11.52
N PRO A 111 -21.35 10.38 11.41
CA PRO A 111 -22.31 9.77 12.35
C PRO A 111 -22.20 8.25 12.47
N GLY A 112 -21.88 7.55 11.37
CA GLY A 112 -21.68 6.10 11.34
C GLY A 112 -20.33 5.61 11.89
N ALA A 113 -19.45 6.48 12.36
CA ALA A 113 -18.13 6.12 12.90
C ALA A 113 -17.86 6.83 14.25
N PRO A 114 -18.63 6.47 15.30
CA PRO A 114 -18.46 7.05 16.64
C PRO A 114 -17.09 6.71 17.24
N GLU A 115 -16.75 7.37 18.35
CA GLU A 115 -15.54 7.04 19.11
C GLU A 115 -15.68 5.67 19.78
N LEU A 116 -14.60 4.88 19.76
CA LEU A 116 -14.58 3.49 20.21
C LEU A 116 -14.08 3.37 21.66
N HIS A 117 -14.75 4.07 22.58
CA HIS A 117 -14.34 4.15 23.98
C HIS A 117 -14.34 2.79 24.69
N GLU A 118 -15.28 1.92 24.33
CA GLU A 118 -15.41 0.54 24.81
C GLU A 118 -14.16 -0.31 24.51
N HIS A 119 -13.45 0.03 23.44
CA HIS A 119 -12.19 -0.60 23.05
C HIS A 119 -10.95 0.07 23.64
N LYS A 120 -11.13 1.09 24.51
CA LYS A 120 -10.05 1.90 25.09
C LYS A 120 -9.16 2.57 24.04
N ILE A 121 -9.74 2.89 22.89
CA ILE A 121 -9.09 3.62 21.80
C ILE A 121 -9.39 5.12 21.96
N ILE A 122 -8.43 5.97 21.61
CA ILE A 122 -8.58 7.43 21.64
C ILE A 122 -8.67 7.96 20.22
N ARG A 123 -9.73 8.71 19.89
CA ARG A 123 -9.87 9.36 18.59
C ARG A 123 -8.87 10.49 18.45
N GLY A 124 -7.92 10.34 17.53
CA GLY A 124 -7.03 11.41 17.12
C GLY A 124 -7.66 12.28 16.03
N ASN A 125 -7.10 13.47 15.85
CA ASN A 125 -7.45 14.39 14.77
C ASN A 125 -6.18 14.72 13.97
N MET A 126 -6.24 14.63 12.65
CA MET A 126 -5.10 14.97 11.80
C MET A 126 -5.50 15.72 10.53
N THR A 127 -4.59 16.54 10.04
CA THR A 127 -4.60 17.07 8.67
C THR A 127 -3.21 16.98 8.08
N LEU A 128 -3.06 16.26 6.98
CA LEU A 128 -1.78 16.06 6.29
C LEU A 128 -1.92 16.51 4.85
N TYR A 129 -0.97 17.31 4.38
CA TYR A 129 -0.81 17.70 2.99
C TYR A 129 0.51 17.13 2.49
N HIS A 130 0.45 16.09 1.68
CA HIS A 130 1.62 15.60 0.94
C HIS A 130 1.53 16.09 -0.50
N LEU A 131 2.58 16.76 -0.95
CA LEU A 131 2.77 17.20 -2.32
C LEU A 131 4.06 16.58 -2.87
N TYR A 132 3.98 16.06 -4.08
CA TYR A 132 5.06 15.34 -4.74
C TYR A 132 5.31 15.98 -6.11
N ARG A 133 6.45 16.62 -6.31
CA ARG A 133 6.80 17.27 -7.58
C ARG A 133 7.84 16.44 -8.33
N GLN A 134 7.61 16.14 -9.60
CA GLN A 134 8.64 15.53 -10.43
C GLN A 134 9.78 16.54 -10.67
N LYS A 135 10.91 16.38 -9.96
CA LYS A 135 12.04 17.32 -10.04
C LYS A 135 12.92 17.06 -11.25
N SER A 136 13.23 15.79 -11.51
CA SER A 136 13.98 15.31 -12.68
C SER A 136 13.68 13.83 -12.90
N GLN A 137 14.20 13.23 -13.97
CA GLN A 137 14.07 11.78 -14.17
C GLN A 137 14.62 11.02 -12.95
N GLY A 138 13.80 10.13 -12.38
CA GLY A 138 14.16 9.31 -11.23
C GLY A 138 14.19 10.02 -9.87
N VAL A 139 13.85 11.32 -9.80
CA VAL A 139 13.84 12.08 -8.54
C VAL A 139 12.53 12.84 -8.38
N VAL A 140 11.83 12.58 -7.28
CA VAL A 140 10.63 13.29 -6.86
C VAL A 140 10.95 14.10 -5.62
N GLU A 141 10.65 15.39 -5.66
CA GLU A 141 10.70 16.27 -4.50
C GLU A 141 9.40 16.15 -3.72
N THR A 142 9.50 16.19 -2.41
CA THR A 142 8.39 15.90 -1.51
C THR A 142 8.24 17.01 -0.48
N TYR A 143 7.02 17.49 -0.31
CA TYR A 143 6.67 18.48 0.69
C TYR A 143 5.51 17.94 1.52
N VAL A 144 5.71 17.80 2.82
CA VAL A 144 4.70 17.27 3.74
C VAL A 144 4.48 18.23 4.89
N LYS A 145 3.25 18.72 5.01
CA LYS A 145 2.82 19.56 6.12
C LYS A 145 1.76 18.81 6.91
N ALA A 146 1.98 18.62 8.21
CA ALA A 146 1.08 17.86 9.06
C ALA A 146 0.71 18.61 10.33
N PHE A 147 -0.58 18.56 10.65
CA PHE A 147 -1.17 19.00 11.91
C PHE A 147 -1.76 17.76 12.55
N ILE A 148 -1.20 17.31 13.67
CA ILE A 148 -1.61 16.05 14.29
C ILE A 148 -1.92 16.31 15.76
N ASP A 149 -3.14 16.02 16.15
CA ASP A 149 -3.53 15.90 17.54
C ASP A 149 -3.82 14.44 17.89
N VAL A 150 -2.92 13.81 18.63
CA VAL A 150 -3.05 12.42 19.05
C VAL A 150 -4.07 12.24 20.17
N MET A 151 -4.59 13.35 20.72
CA MET A 151 -5.57 13.43 21.79
C MET A 151 -5.22 12.62 23.06
N GLY A 152 -5.96 12.90 24.13
CA GLY A 152 -5.66 12.40 25.47
C GLY A 152 -4.31 12.86 26.01
N ASP A 153 -3.97 12.43 27.22
CA ASP A 153 -2.79 12.87 27.95
C ASP A 153 -1.48 12.22 27.45
N MET A 154 -1.30 12.08 26.13
CA MET A 154 -0.06 11.54 25.57
C MET A 154 1.10 12.51 25.86
N PRO A 155 2.21 12.03 26.45
CA PRO A 155 3.41 12.86 26.63
C PRO A 155 3.88 13.44 25.30
N THR A 156 4.17 14.75 25.29
CA THR A 156 4.54 15.49 24.07
C THR A 156 5.68 14.83 23.29
N SER A 157 6.71 14.31 23.97
CA SER A 157 7.84 13.63 23.33
C SER A 157 7.42 12.38 22.53
N ILE A 158 6.48 11.59 23.06
CA ILE A 158 5.93 10.41 22.40
C ILE A 158 5.04 10.85 21.23
N ALA A 159 4.20 11.87 21.43
CA ALA A 159 3.34 12.42 20.39
C ALA A 159 4.15 12.94 19.20
N THR A 160 5.23 13.69 19.45
CA THR A 160 6.18 14.15 18.42
C THR A 160 6.84 12.97 17.72
N PHE A 161 7.36 11.98 18.46
CA PHE A 161 8.04 10.82 17.86
C PHE A 161 7.13 10.03 16.91
N VAL A 162 5.90 9.70 17.33
CA VAL A 162 4.94 8.95 16.51
C VAL A 162 4.54 9.76 15.28
N SER A 163 4.22 11.05 15.48
CA SER A 163 3.82 11.96 14.40
C SER A 163 4.92 12.11 13.35
N THR A 164 6.17 12.31 13.78
CA THR A 164 7.34 12.40 12.90
C THR A 164 7.57 11.11 12.13
N LYS A 165 7.46 9.94 12.77
CA LYS A 165 7.59 8.66 12.05
C LYS A 165 6.52 8.49 10.97
N GLY A 166 5.28 8.91 11.23
CA GLY A 166 4.21 8.91 10.24
C GLY A 166 4.54 9.80 9.05
N VAL A 167 4.88 11.07 9.30
CA VAL A 167 5.21 12.06 8.27
C VAL A 167 6.42 11.66 7.43
N VAL A 168 7.47 11.14 8.07
CA VAL A 168 8.70 10.77 7.37
C VAL A 168 8.44 9.57 6.46
N SER A 169 7.58 8.62 6.83
CA SER A 169 7.40 7.31 6.16
C SER A 169 7.21 7.34 4.64
N VAL A 170 6.79 8.48 4.08
CA VAL A 170 6.73 8.73 2.64
C VAL A 170 8.04 8.46 1.90
N TRP A 171 9.19 8.52 2.59
CA TRP A 171 10.50 8.23 2.00
C TRP A 171 10.62 6.82 1.43
N LYS A 172 9.78 5.88 1.89
CA LYS A 172 9.75 4.47 1.45
C LYS A 172 8.73 4.19 0.36
N LEU A 173 8.00 5.19 -0.14
CA LEU A 173 6.94 4.96 -1.13
C LEU A 173 7.50 4.42 -2.45
N GLY A 174 8.68 4.88 -2.89
CA GLY A 174 9.36 4.35 -4.07
C GLY A 174 9.72 2.87 -3.94
N ASP A 175 10.32 2.48 -2.80
CA ASP A 175 10.65 1.09 -2.50
C ASP A 175 9.40 0.21 -2.41
N TYR A 176 8.32 0.74 -1.83
CA TYR A 176 7.03 0.06 -1.74
C TYR A 176 6.39 -0.13 -3.13
N ALA A 177 6.48 0.87 -4.01
CA ALA A 177 6.01 0.77 -5.39
C ALA A 177 6.80 -0.29 -6.17
N GLU A 178 8.12 -0.38 -5.99
CA GLU A 178 8.94 -1.47 -6.56
C GLU A 178 8.46 -2.84 -6.08
N MET A 179 8.15 -2.97 -4.78
CA MET A 179 7.61 -4.19 -4.21
C MET A 179 6.25 -4.56 -4.83
N LYS A 180 5.35 -3.59 -5.02
CA LYS A 180 4.07 -3.80 -5.70
C LYS A 180 4.27 -4.25 -7.15
N LYS A 181 5.22 -3.65 -7.89
CA LYS A 181 5.59 -4.11 -9.26
C LYS A 181 6.10 -5.55 -9.26
N LEU A 182 6.88 -5.92 -8.25
CA LEU A 182 7.35 -7.31 -8.08
C LEU A 182 6.16 -8.26 -7.86
N LEU A 183 5.25 -7.94 -6.93
CA LEU A 183 4.04 -8.74 -6.71
C LEU A 183 3.18 -8.86 -7.97
N TRP A 184 3.04 -7.77 -8.72
CA TRP A 184 2.33 -7.77 -9.99
C TRP A 184 2.97 -8.77 -10.95
N LEU A 185 4.28 -8.69 -11.18
CA LEU A 185 4.96 -9.61 -12.10
C LEU A 185 4.90 -11.07 -11.62
N LEU A 186 4.94 -11.33 -10.32
CA LEU A 186 4.76 -12.69 -9.77
C LEU A 186 3.39 -13.28 -10.08
N LYS A 187 2.33 -12.47 -10.05
CA LYS A 187 0.97 -12.92 -10.36
C LYS A 187 0.76 -13.17 -11.87
N HIS A 188 1.53 -12.52 -12.74
CA HIS A 188 1.30 -12.51 -14.19
C HIS A 188 2.31 -13.28 -15.03
N HIS A 189 3.50 -13.53 -14.53
CA HIS A 189 4.45 -14.40 -15.23
C HIS A 189 4.07 -15.86 -15.05
N LYS A 190 3.53 -16.48 -16.11
CA LYS A 190 3.45 -17.94 -16.23
C LYS A 190 4.87 -18.48 -16.40
N THR A 191 5.36 -19.23 -15.42
CA THR A 191 6.66 -19.87 -15.53
C THR A 191 6.54 -21.17 -16.32
N HIS A 192 7.32 -21.27 -17.41
CA HIS A 192 7.71 -22.57 -17.92
C HIS A 192 8.76 -23.13 -16.96
N GLN A 193 8.43 -24.21 -16.27
CA GLN A 193 9.33 -24.91 -15.36
C GLN A 193 10.42 -25.65 -16.15
N ASP A 194 11.53 -24.98 -16.45
CA ASP A 194 12.80 -25.69 -16.68
C ASP A 194 13.56 -25.76 -15.34
N SER A 195 13.01 -26.54 -14.42
CA SER A 195 13.46 -26.66 -13.03
C SER A 195 14.69 -27.57 -12.84
N SER A 196 15.17 -28.22 -13.90
CA SER A 196 16.27 -29.20 -13.84
C SER A 196 17.66 -28.63 -14.16
N SER A 197 17.77 -27.36 -14.56
CA SER A 197 19.08 -26.80 -14.92
C SER A 197 19.96 -26.53 -13.70
N HIS A 198 21.18 -27.08 -13.71
CA HIS A 198 22.23 -26.78 -12.75
C HIS A 198 23.05 -25.52 -13.12
N PHE A 199 22.80 -24.93 -14.29
CA PHE A 199 23.52 -23.75 -14.74
C PHE A 199 22.77 -22.47 -14.35
N CYS A 200 23.53 -21.46 -13.92
CA CYS A 200 22.96 -20.14 -13.67
C CYS A 200 22.37 -19.58 -14.96
N ARG A 201 21.08 -19.22 -14.96
CA ARG A 201 20.37 -18.63 -16.11
C ARG A 201 21.00 -17.33 -16.63
N VAL A 202 21.78 -16.63 -15.81
CA VAL A 202 22.35 -15.31 -16.14
C VAL A 202 23.79 -15.41 -16.62
N CYS A 203 24.65 -16.08 -15.87
CA CYS A 203 26.08 -16.18 -16.20
C CYS A 203 26.52 -17.56 -16.71
N HIS A 204 25.59 -18.51 -16.83
CA HIS A 204 25.83 -19.88 -17.29
C HIS A 204 26.85 -20.69 -16.46
N LYS A 205 27.25 -20.19 -15.29
CA LYS A 205 28.11 -20.92 -14.35
C LYS A 205 27.41 -22.19 -13.84
N ASP A 206 28.12 -23.31 -13.81
CA ASP A 206 27.65 -24.54 -13.18
C ASP A 206 27.53 -24.38 -11.65
N LEU A 207 26.38 -24.79 -11.11
CA LEU A 207 25.99 -24.75 -9.70
C LEU A 207 25.75 -26.16 -9.14
N SER A 208 26.27 -27.21 -9.79
CA SER A 208 26.26 -28.59 -9.31
C SER A 208 27.17 -28.84 -8.09
N GLY A 209 28.21 -28.01 -7.91
CA GLY A 209 29.22 -28.21 -6.87
C GLY A 209 28.70 -28.02 -5.43
N PRO A 210 29.30 -28.69 -4.43
CA PRO A 210 28.80 -28.71 -3.05
C PRO A 210 28.85 -27.36 -2.33
N LEU A 211 29.72 -26.44 -2.77
CA LEU A 211 29.82 -25.07 -2.23
C LEU A 211 28.94 -24.07 -3.00
N ALA A 212 28.26 -24.49 -4.07
CA ALA A 212 27.43 -23.61 -4.88
C ALA A 212 26.06 -23.39 -4.19
N ARG A 213 25.80 -22.15 -3.77
CA ARG A 213 24.49 -21.78 -3.24
C ARG A 213 23.51 -21.52 -4.38
N ARG A 214 22.71 -22.54 -4.71
CA ARG A 214 21.65 -22.47 -5.73
C ARG A 214 20.40 -21.78 -5.18
N GLN A 215 19.87 -20.81 -5.92
CA GLN A 215 18.58 -20.19 -5.66
C GLN A 215 17.70 -20.26 -6.90
N ALA A 216 16.38 -20.22 -6.73
CA ALA A 216 15.44 -20.05 -7.82
C ALA A 216 14.94 -18.60 -7.83
N CYS A 217 14.92 -17.97 -9.00
CA CYS A 217 14.27 -16.68 -9.15
C CYS A 217 12.76 -16.84 -8.94
N CYS A 218 12.15 -16.03 -8.06
CA CYS A 218 10.71 -16.14 -7.80
C CYS A 218 9.82 -15.75 -9.00
N ILE A 219 10.33 -14.96 -9.96
CA ILE A 219 9.56 -14.52 -11.15
C ILE A 219 9.67 -15.52 -12.30
N CYS A 220 10.89 -15.92 -12.69
CA CYS A 220 11.09 -16.79 -13.87
C CYS A 220 11.41 -18.24 -13.52
N SER A 221 11.44 -18.60 -12.24
CA SER A 221 11.84 -19.92 -11.71
C SER A 221 13.26 -20.39 -12.10
N GLY A 222 14.04 -19.57 -12.82
CA GLY A 222 15.37 -19.92 -13.27
C GLY A 222 16.38 -20.09 -12.13
N CYS A 223 17.24 -21.09 -12.27
CA CYS A 223 18.38 -21.35 -11.40
C CYS A 223 19.37 -20.17 -11.45
N VAL A 224 19.74 -19.61 -10.30
CA VAL A 224 20.67 -18.47 -10.21
C VAL A 224 21.68 -18.61 -9.08
N CYS A 225 22.88 -18.10 -9.33
CA CYS A 225 23.91 -17.95 -8.30
C CYS A 225 23.68 -16.66 -7.50
N SER A 226 24.30 -16.57 -6.32
CA SER A 226 24.18 -15.40 -5.42
C SER A 226 24.64 -14.06 -6.04
N LYS A 227 25.55 -14.07 -7.01
CA LYS A 227 25.99 -12.85 -7.71
C LYS A 227 25.00 -12.38 -8.77
N CYS A 228 24.13 -13.27 -9.24
CA CYS A 228 23.13 -12.99 -10.28
C CYS A 228 21.72 -12.87 -9.71
N SER A 229 21.57 -12.91 -8.38
CA SER A 229 20.32 -12.70 -7.67
C SER A 229 20.37 -11.45 -6.80
N VAL A 230 19.22 -10.79 -6.69
CA VAL A 230 18.97 -9.67 -5.80
C VAL A 230 18.00 -10.17 -4.72
N PRO A 231 18.39 -10.16 -3.44
CA PRO A 231 17.49 -10.54 -2.36
C PRO A 231 16.45 -9.43 -2.14
N LYS A 232 15.17 -9.80 -2.08
CA LYS A 232 14.05 -8.87 -1.80
C LYS A 232 13.24 -9.37 -0.62
N LYS A 233 12.86 -8.45 0.26
CA LYS A 233 11.89 -8.71 1.34
C LYS A 233 10.50 -8.40 0.82
N MET A 234 9.64 -9.42 0.83
CA MET A 234 8.24 -9.32 0.41
C MET A 234 7.35 -9.30 1.65
N HIS A 235 6.37 -8.41 1.64
CA HIS A 235 5.33 -8.29 2.66
C HIS A 235 4.01 -8.68 2.02
N HIS A 236 3.27 -9.62 2.59
CA HIS A 236 2.00 -10.04 2.03
C HIS A 236 1.06 -10.49 3.14
N MET A 237 -0.25 -10.40 2.89
CA MET A 237 -1.24 -10.97 3.80
C MET A 237 -1.24 -12.49 3.67
N SER A 238 -1.13 -13.18 4.80
CA SER A 238 -1.37 -14.62 4.86
C SER A 238 -2.87 -14.89 4.71
N PRO A 239 -3.29 -15.73 3.75
CA PRO A 239 -4.69 -16.08 3.59
C PRO A 239 -5.23 -16.90 4.78
N LEU A 240 -4.37 -17.63 5.49
CA LEU A 240 -4.76 -18.46 6.63
C LEU A 240 -4.92 -17.65 7.91
N THR A 241 -3.92 -16.83 8.24
CA THR A 241 -3.86 -16.14 9.55
C THR A 241 -4.38 -14.72 9.49
N ARG A 242 -4.61 -14.16 8.29
CA ARG A 242 -4.96 -12.74 8.07
C ARG A 242 -3.96 -11.77 8.74
N THR A 243 -2.70 -12.20 8.86
CA THR A 243 -1.59 -11.38 9.36
C THR A 243 -0.59 -11.08 8.24
N VAL A 244 0.13 -9.97 8.36
CA VAL A 244 1.20 -9.64 7.41
C VAL A 244 2.40 -10.54 7.69
N MET A 245 2.82 -11.30 6.68
CA MET A 245 4.03 -12.10 6.72
C MET A 245 5.14 -11.42 5.92
N GLN A 246 6.38 -11.65 6.36
CA GLN A 246 7.58 -11.21 5.66
C GLN A 246 8.36 -12.43 5.16
N THR A 247 8.60 -12.50 3.86
CA THR A 247 9.39 -13.57 3.22
C THR A 247 10.55 -12.99 2.43
N SER A 248 11.70 -13.65 2.48
CA SER A 248 12.85 -13.31 1.64
C SER A 248 12.79 -14.12 0.35
N VAL A 249 12.90 -13.44 -0.80
CA VAL A 249 12.91 -14.06 -2.13
C VAL A 249 14.15 -13.63 -2.90
N ALA A 250 14.58 -14.46 -3.85
CA ALA A 250 15.64 -14.12 -4.79
C ALA A 250 15.04 -13.75 -6.15
N VAL A 251 15.48 -12.62 -6.72
CA VAL A 251 15.10 -12.19 -8.07
C VAL A 251 16.35 -12.14 -8.94
N CYS A 252 16.36 -12.78 -10.11
CA CYS A 252 17.52 -12.69 -10.99
C CYS A 252 17.68 -11.27 -11.54
N THR A 253 18.91 -10.85 -11.86
CA THR A 253 19.16 -9.48 -12.34
C THR A 253 18.37 -9.10 -13.61
N PRO A 254 18.10 -9.99 -14.59
CA PRO A 254 17.19 -9.67 -15.70
C PRO A 254 15.75 -9.40 -15.25
N CYS A 255 15.16 -10.25 -14.40
CA CYS A 255 13.81 -10.02 -13.90
C CYS A 255 13.72 -8.76 -13.02
N MET A 256 14.76 -8.47 -12.24
CA MET A 256 14.82 -7.22 -11.47
C MET A 256 14.85 -6.00 -12.39
N ARG A 257 15.57 -6.06 -13.51
CA ARG A 257 15.53 -5.00 -14.53
C ARG A 257 14.13 -4.83 -15.12
N THR A 258 13.40 -5.92 -15.36
CA THR A 258 12.00 -5.86 -15.78
C THR A 258 11.14 -5.15 -14.73
N VAL A 259 11.23 -5.54 -13.46
CA VAL A 259 10.50 -4.88 -12.34
C VAL A 259 10.76 -3.38 -12.32
N LEU A 260 12.01 -2.95 -12.46
CA LEU A 260 12.37 -1.53 -12.44
C LEU A 260 11.85 -0.76 -13.67
N ARG A 261 11.70 -1.41 -14.82
CA ARG A 261 11.21 -0.81 -16.07
C ARG A 261 9.69 -0.86 -16.20
N THR A 262 9.00 -1.72 -15.46
CA THR A 262 7.53 -1.79 -15.46
C THR A 262 6.97 -0.44 -15.01
N SER A 263 6.04 0.09 -15.80
CA SER A 263 5.35 1.34 -15.52
C SER A 263 4.34 1.14 -14.39
N CYS A 264 4.45 1.92 -13.32
CA CYS A 264 3.46 1.92 -12.24
C CYS A 264 2.09 2.42 -12.71
N LEU A 265 2.07 3.33 -13.70
CA LEU A 265 0.83 3.79 -14.31
C LEU A 265 0.11 2.64 -15.01
N GLU A 266 0.78 1.93 -15.92
CA GLU A 266 0.18 0.80 -16.66
C GLU A 266 -0.31 -0.31 -15.74
N VAL A 267 0.44 -0.60 -14.67
CA VAL A 267 0.03 -1.57 -13.65
C VAL A 267 -1.23 -1.10 -12.94
N ALA A 268 -1.27 0.15 -12.49
CA ALA A 268 -2.44 0.70 -11.81
C ALA A 268 -3.68 0.71 -12.73
N GLN A 269 -3.52 1.05 -14.01
CA GLN A 269 -4.60 1.00 -15.00
C GLN A 269 -5.15 -0.42 -15.15
N ALA A 270 -4.28 -1.41 -15.27
CA ALA A 270 -4.67 -2.81 -15.40
C ALA A 270 -5.33 -3.36 -14.12
N GLU A 271 -4.94 -2.89 -12.93
CA GLU A 271 -5.62 -3.21 -11.67
C GLU A 271 -7.03 -2.62 -11.62
N VAL A 272 -7.20 -1.34 -11.98
CA VAL A 272 -8.51 -0.68 -12.04
C VAL A 272 -9.43 -1.37 -13.05
N GLU A 273 -8.92 -1.69 -14.24
CA GLU A 273 -9.69 -2.38 -15.27
C GLU A 273 -10.22 -3.73 -14.76
N ARG A 274 -9.42 -4.50 -14.01
CA ARG A 274 -9.88 -5.78 -13.46
C ARG A 274 -10.93 -5.65 -12.39
N ASN A 275 -10.75 -4.72 -11.46
CA ASN A 275 -11.72 -4.47 -10.40
C ASN A 275 -13.10 -4.10 -11.01
N SER A 276 -13.10 -3.26 -12.06
CA SER A 276 -14.34 -2.88 -12.76
C SER A 276 -15.09 -4.07 -13.38
N ARG A 277 -14.35 -5.09 -13.85
CA ARG A 277 -14.92 -6.31 -14.43
C ARG A 277 -15.51 -7.23 -13.35
N GLU A 278 -14.85 -7.33 -12.20
CA GLU A 278 -15.32 -8.13 -11.06
C GLU A 278 -16.61 -7.56 -10.45
N ASP A 279 -16.70 -6.23 -10.31
CA ASP A 279 -17.90 -5.54 -9.83
C ASP A 279 -19.08 -5.73 -10.81
N SER A 280 -18.82 -5.62 -12.12
CA SER A 280 -19.83 -5.84 -13.16
C SER A 280 -20.33 -7.29 -13.23
N GLY A 281 -19.49 -8.25 -12.86
CA GLY A 281 -19.83 -9.68 -12.83
C GLY A 281 -20.72 -10.07 -11.65
N SER A 282 -20.60 -9.38 -10.52
CA SER A 282 -21.36 -9.70 -9.29
C SER A 282 -22.83 -9.23 -9.32
N ILE A 283 -23.20 -8.31 -10.22
CA ILE A 283 -24.56 -7.73 -10.29
C ILE A 283 -25.58 -8.68 -10.97
N LYS A 284 -25.16 -9.80 -11.59
CA LYS A 284 -26.08 -10.69 -12.35
C LYS A 284 -26.88 -11.72 -11.55
N CYS A 285 -26.81 -11.72 -10.21
CA CYS A 285 -27.67 -12.56 -9.37
C CYS A 285 -28.76 -11.74 -8.68
N THR A 286 -29.76 -11.27 -9.45
CA THR A 286 -31.05 -10.85 -8.88
C THR A 286 -32.09 -11.91 -9.23
N SER A 287 -32.43 -12.73 -8.25
CA SER A 287 -33.55 -13.67 -8.29
C SER A 287 -34.87 -12.91 -8.43
N SER A 288 -35.66 -13.29 -9.43
CA SER A 288 -37.05 -12.87 -9.63
C SER A 288 -37.89 -13.08 -8.36
N PRO A 289 -38.88 -12.22 -8.08
CA PRO A 289 -39.79 -12.43 -6.95
C PRO A 289 -40.80 -13.52 -7.30
N SER A 290 -40.70 -14.68 -6.66
CA SER A 290 -41.75 -15.70 -6.66
C SER A 290 -42.94 -15.20 -5.84
N SER A 291 -44.04 -14.95 -6.53
CA SER A 291 -45.38 -14.78 -5.97
C SER A 291 -45.81 -16.05 -5.23
N ALA A 292 -46.18 -15.94 -3.95
CA ALA A 292 -46.95 -16.95 -3.26
C ALA A 292 -48.04 -16.30 -2.39
N SER A 293 -49.25 -16.58 -2.83
CA SER A 293 -50.59 -16.47 -2.23
C SER A 293 -50.70 -16.47 -0.71
N ALA A 294 -51.63 -15.64 -0.25
CA ALA A 294 -52.22 -15.64 1.08
C ALA A 294 -52.92 -16.96 1.43
N SER A 295 -52.86 -17.32 2.71
CA SER A 295 -53.89 -18.13 3.36
C SER A 295 -53.93 -17.81 4.85
N SER A 296 -55.13 -17.43 5.27
CA SER A 296 -55.65 -17.16 6.61
C SER A 296 -55.62 -18.37 7.54
N HIS A 297 -55.56 -18.12 8.86
CA HIS A 297 -56.38 -18.68 9.98
C HIS A 297 -55.69 -18.29 11.31
N ALA A 298 -56.31 -17.47 12.19
CA ALA A 298 -57.06 -17.89 13.39
C ALA A 298 -56.30 -18.95 14.21
N TRP A 299 -55.82 -18.73 15.43
CA TRP A 299 -56.32 -17.99 16.60
C TRP A 299 -55.20 -17.24 17.33
#